data_AF-A0A2E9MV48-F1
#
_entry.id   AF-A0A2E9MV48-F1
#
_cell.length_a   1.000
_cell.length_b   1.000
_cell.length_c   1.000
_cell.angle_alpha   90.00
_cell.angle_beta   90.00
_cell.angle_gamma   90.00
#
_symmetry.space_group_name_H-M   'P 1'
#
loop_
_entity.id
_entity.type
_entity.pdbx_description
1 polymer ?
#
loop_
_entity_poly.entity_id
_entity_poly.type
_entity_poly.pdbx_seq_one_letter_code
_entity_poly.pdbx_strand_id
1 'polypeptide(L)'
;MKVLIMAAGTGGHVFPAISIAHELMSRGVYVEWLGTPTGLENDLLKGTGIPIHQVSVKGLRGSGFMRLLLAPIMLIRAFWCSLRVIG
;
A
#
# COMPACT_ATOMS: atom_id res chain seq x y z
N MET A 1 11.58 15.60 10.18
CA MET A 1 10.29 15.46 9.48
C MET A 1 10.40 14.29 8.53
N LYS A 2 9.37 13.44 8.45
CA LYS A 2 9.35 12.26 7.57
C LYS A 2 8.12 12.34 6.66
N VAL A 3 8.30 12.10 5.37
CA VAL A 3 7.26 12.21 4.34
C VAL A 3 7.12 10.86 3.64
N LEU A 4 5.89 10.36 3.56
CA LEU A 4 5.55 9.16 2.82
C LEU A 4 4.92 9.57 1.49
N ILE A 5 5.49 9.13 0.38
CA ILE A 5 4.99 9.40 -0.97
C ILE A 5 4.35 8.13 -1.51
N MET A 6 3.07 8.24 -1.89
CA MET A 6 2.30 7.14 -2.46
C MET A 6 2.11 7.39 -3.96
N ALA A 7 2.92 6.74 -4.78
CA ALA A 7 2.78 6.78 -6.23
C ALA A 7 3.13 5.41 -6.84
N ALA A 8 2.17 4.86 -7.57
CA ALA A 8 2.28 3.56 -8.25
C ALA A 8 1.48 3.61 -9.55
N GLY A 9 1.91 2.84 -10.56
CA GLY A 9 1.24 2.79 -11.87
C GLY A 9 2.18 3.14 -13.02
N THR A 10 1.71 3.92 -13.98
CA THR A 10 2.51 4.33 -15.16
C THR A 10 3.39 5.54 -14.85
N GLY A 11 4.40 5.79 -15.69
CA GLY A 11 5.41 6.83 -15.47
C GLY A 11 4.85 8.25 -15.24
N GLY A 12 3.66 8.57 -15.78
CA GLY A 12 3.07 9.91 -15.72
C GLY A 12 2.88 10.49 -14.30
N HIS A 13 2.70 9.62 -13.29
CA HIS A 13 2.59 10.04 -11.88
C HIS A 13 3.87 9.74 -11.08
N VAL A 14 4.63 8.74 -11.49
CA VAL A 14 5.82 8.28 -10.76
C VAL A 14 6.98 9.26 -10.94
N PHE A 15 7.26 9.72 -12.17
CA PHE A 15 8.36 10.66 -12.44
C PHE A 15 8.26 11.98 -11.66
N PRO A 16 7.13 12.72 -11.68
CA PRO A 16 7.04 13.96 -10.91
C PRO A 16 7.11 13.72 -9.40
N ALA A 17 6.56 12.61 -8.91
CA ALA A 17 6.66 12.25 -7.50
C ALA A 17 8.11 11.95 -7.07
N ILE A 18 8.91 11.33 -7.94
CA ILE A 18 10.36 11.14 -7.72
C ILE A 18 11.09 12.48 -7.67
N SER A 19 10.80 13.41 -8.58
CA SER A 19 11.41 14.75 -8.55
C SER A 19 11.12 15.50 -7.25
N ILE A 20 9.88 15.40 -6.75
CA ILE A 20 9.50 15.98 -5.45
C ILE A 20 10.24 15.28 -4.30
N ALA A 21 10.36 13.94 -4.36
CA ALA A 21 11.11 13.17 -3.36
C ALA A 21 12.56 13.64 -3.25
N HIS A 22 13.25 13.83 -4.38
CA HIS A 22 14.63 14.31 -4.40
C HIS A 22 14.78 15.71 -3.83
N GLU A 23 13.86 16.62 -4.15
CA GLU A 23 13.88 17.98 -3.61
C GLU A 23 13.60 18.00 -2.09
N LEU A 24 12.79 17.07 -1.58
CA LEU A 24 12.61 16.90 -0.14
C LEU A 24 13.86 16.34 0.54
N MET A 25 14.52 15.36 -0.10
CA MET A 25 15.77 14.80 0.41
C MET A 25 16.90 15.82 0.41
N SER A 26 17.00 16.70 -0.60
CA SER A 26 18.00 17.78 -0.65
C SER A 26 17.83 18.78 0.50
N ARG A 27 16.60 18.92 1.02
CA ARG A 27 16.26 19.74 2.19
C ARG A 27 16.43 19.00 3.53
N GLY A 28 16.98 17.77 3.51
CA GLY A 28 17.19 16.95 4.71
C GLY A 28 15.93 16.30 5.26
N VAL A 29 14.87 16.19 4.45
CA VAL A 29 13.64 15.48 4.83
C VAL A 29 13.80 13.99 4.53
N TYR A 30 13.40 13.14 5.49
CA TYR A 30 13.38 11.70 5.27
C TYR A 30 12.17 11.35 4.41
N VAL A 31 12.42 10.79 3.23
CA VAL A 31 11.37 10.37 2.30
C VAL A 31 11.28 8.85 2.28
N GLU A 32 10.06 8.34 2.41
CA GLU A 32 9.73 6.94 2.21
C GLU A 32 8.72 6.82 1.06
N TRP A 33 8.78 5.71 0.34
CA TRP A 33 7.91 5.47 -0.81
C TRP A 33 6.99 4.30 -0.55
N LEU A 34 5.71 4.43 -0.92
CA LEU A 34 4.75 3.34 -0.87
C LEU A 34 4.28 3.03 -2.29
N GLY A 35 4.61 1.82 -2.73
CA GLY A 35 4.39 1.37 -4.10
C GLY A 35 3.77 -0.03 -4.16
N THR A 36 3.59 -0.51 -5.38
CA THR A 36 3.15 -1.87 -5.68
C THR A 36 4.35 -2.78 -5.96
N PRO A 37 4.29 -4.08 -5.65
CA PRO A 37 5.42 -4.98 -5.90
C PRO A 37 5.76 -5.19 -7.39
N THR A 38 4.83 -4.88 -8.31
CA THR A 38 5.00 -5.07 -9.76
C THR A 38 5.06 -3.77 -10.57
N GLY A 39 5.05 -2.62 -9.91
CA GLY A 39 5.02 -1.33 -10.60
C GLY A 39 6.41 -0.87 -11.05
N LEU A 40 6.42 0.01 -12.07
CA LEU A 40 7.63 0.61 -12.66
C LEU A 40 8.47 1.38 -11.63
N GLU A 41 7.83 1.86 -10.56
CA GLU A 41 8.48 2.56 -9.46
C GLU A 41 9.61 1.75 -8.81
N ASN A 42 9.53 0.41 -8.80
CA ASN A 42 10.56 -0.42 -8.17
C ASN A 42 11.89 -0.35 -8.91
N ASP A 43 11.86 -0.20 -10.24
CA ASP A 43 13.08 -0.09 -11.04
C ASP A 43 13.61 1.35 -11.02
N LEU A 44 12.72 2.34 -11.11
CA LEU A 44 13.10 3.76 -11.09
C LEU A 44 13.70 4.22 -9.76
N LEU A 45 13.22 3.66 -8.64
CA LEU A 45 13.73 3.97 -7.31
C LEU A 45 14.88 3.06 -6.90
N LYS A 46 15.25 2.08 -7.73
CA LYS A 46 16.37 1.20 -7.46
C LYS A 46 17.67 2.02 -7.45
N GLY A 47 18.29 2.13 -6.28
CA GLY A 47 19.55 2.86 -6.12
C GLY A 47 19.40 4.34 -5.75
N THR A 48 18.19 4.88 -5.61
CA THR A 48 17.99 6.25 -5.10
C THR A 48 18.14 6.37 -3.58
N GLY A 49 18.25 5.23 -2.87
CA GLY A 49 18.35 5.17 -1.41
C GLY A 49 17.02 5.44 -0.69
N ILE A 50 15.93 5.60 -1.44
CA ILE A 50 14.58 5.80 -0.89
C ILE A 50 14.02 4.43 -0.46
N PRO A 51 13.62 4.24 0.81
CA PRO A 51 12.99 3.02 1.25
C PRO A 51 11.64 2.82 0.55
N ILE A 52 11.48 1.68 -0.14
CA ILE A 52 10.23 1.33 -0.82
C ILE A 52 9.46 0.32 0.04
N HIS A 53 8.29 0.73 0.49
CA HIS A 53 7.30 -0.11 1.15
C HIS A 53 6.33 -0.64 0.10
N GLN A 54 6.52 -1.91 -0.27
CA GLN A 54 5.66 -2.59 -1.23
C GLN A 54 4.40 -3.06 -0.53
N VAL A 55 3.26 -2.49 -0.92
CA VAL A 55 1.95 -2.96 -0.47
C VAL A 55 1.32 -3.71 -1.63
N SER A 56 1.15 -5.03 -1.45
CA SER A 56 0.44 -5.88 -2.40
C SER A 56 -1.05 -5.61 -2.34
N VAL A 57 -1.48 -4.49 -2.93
CA VAL A 57 -2.89 -4.23 -3.20
C VAL A 57 -3.25 -4.98 -4.49
N LYS A 58 -3.22 -6.32 -4.44
CA LYS A 58 -3.91 -7.15 -5.44
C LYS A 58 -5.35 -6.67 -5.44
N GLY A 59 -5.78 -6.06 -6.54
CA GLY A 59 -7.01 -5.29 -6.61
C GLY A 59 -8.16 -5.89 -5.80
N LEU A 60 -8.75 -5.06 -4.94
CA LEU A 60 -10.15 -5.14 -4.49
C LEU A 60 -11.12 -4.94 -5.68
N ARG A 61 -10.74 -5.38 -6.88
CA ARG A 61 -11.49 -5.34 -8.12
C ARG A 61 -11.52 -6.78 -8.64
N GLY A 62 -12.32 -7.62 -7.97
CA GLY A 62 -12.52 -9.02 -8.38
C GLY A 62 -12.95 -10.01 -7.28
N SER A 63 -12.68 -9.76 -5.98
CA SER A 63 -13.00 -10.72 -4.91
C SER A 63 -14.44 -10.63 -4.38
N GLY A 64 -15.38 -10.16 -5.21
CA GLY A 64 -16.77 -9.91 -4.82
C GLY A 64 -17.55 -11.18 -4.50
N PHE A 65 -17.25 -12.32 -5.13
CA PHE A 65 -18.08 -13.52 -4.97
C PHE A 65 -17.61 -14.42 -3.82
N MET A 66 -16.31 -14.70 -3.70
CA MET A 66 -15.80 -15.55 -2.62
C MET A 66 -15.93 -14.91 -1.23
N ARG A 67 -15.73 -13.59 -1.13
CA ARG A 67 -15.90 -12.88 0.16
C ARG A 67 -17.38 -12.75 0.56
N LEU A 68 -18.29 -12.66 -0.41
CA LEU A 68 -19.73 -12.69 -0.18
C LEU A 68 -20.20 -14.07 0.32
N LEU A 69 -19.64 -15.15 -0.22
CA LEU A 69 -19.92 -16.52 0.22
C LEU A 69 -19.36 -16.81 1.63
N LEU A 70 -18.21 -16.22 1.97
CA LEU A 70 -17.58 -16.35 3.29
C LEU A 70 -18.13 -15.37 4.35
N ALA A 71 -18.83 -14.30 3.94
CA ALA A 71 -19.44 -13.32 4.84
C ALA A 71 -20.38 -13.91 5.89
N PRO A 72 -21.33 -14.82 5.58
CA PRO A 72 -22.20 -15.41 6.59
C PRO A 72 -21.41 -16.27 7.61
N ILE A 73 -20.37 -16.97 7.16
CA ILE A 73 -19.51 -17.78 8.05
C ILE A 73 -18.73 -16.87 9.01
N MET A 74 -18.22 -15.74 8.53
CA MET A 74 -17.53 -14.75 9.36
C MET A 74 -18.47 -14.11 10.39
N LEU A 75 -19.73 -13.81 10.02
CA LEU A 75 -20.74 -13.26 10.92
C LEU A 75 -21.11 -14.24 12.04
N ILE A 76 -21.36 -15.51 11.71
CA ILE A 76 -21.65 -16.56 12.70
C ILE A 76 -20.48 -16.71 13.67
N ARG A 77 -19.24 -16.74 13.14
CA ARG A 77 -18.04 -16.84 13.97
C ARG A 77 -17.86 -15.62 14.88
N ALA A 78 -18.11 -14.41 14.39
CA ALA A 78 -18.03 -13.19 15.17
C ALA A 78 -19.07 -13.16 16.30
N PHE A 79 -20.31 -13.58 16.00
CA PHE A 79 -21.38 -13.69 16.98
C PHE A 79 -21.02 -14.68 18.10
N TRP A 80 -20.49 -15.86 17.75
CA TRP A 80 -20.05 -16.85 18.72
C TRP A 80 -18.89 -16.37 19.59
N CYS A 81 -17.96 -15.63 18.98
CA CYS A 81 -16.84 -15.04 19.70
C CYS A 81 -17.32 -13.98 20.70
N SER A 82 -18.27 -13.14 20.29
CA SER A 82 -18.89 -12.16 21.19
C SER A 82 -19.61 -12.81 22.38
N LEU A 83 -20.33 -13.91 22.14
CA LEU A 83 -20.99 -14.66 23.22
C LEU A 83 -19.99 -15.27 24.21
N ARG A 84 -18.83 -15.74 23.73
CA ARG A 84 -17.76 -16.31 24.57
C ARG A 84 -16.98 -15.26 25.37
N VAL A 85 -17.01 -13.99 24.96
CA VAL A 85 -16.38 -12.90 25.70
C VAL A 85 -17.29 -12.35 26.80
N ILE A 86 -18.61 -12.45 26.60
CA ILE A 86 -19.61 -11.95 27.55
C ILE A 86 -20.00 -13.02 28.59
N GLY A 87 -19.94 -14.32 28.25
CA GLY A 87 -20.19 -15.43 29.17
C GLY A 87 -18.92 -16.05 29.72
#